data_AF-A0A1Q4VIV6-F1
#
_entry.id   AF-A0A1Q4VIV6-F1
#
_cell.length_a   1.000
_cell.length_b   1.000
_cell.length_c   1.000
_cell.angle_alpha   90.00
_cell.angle_beta   90.00
_cell.angle_gamma   90.00
#
_symmetry.space_group_name_H-M   'P 1'
#
loop_
_entity.id
_entity.type
_entity.pdbx_description
1 polymer ?
#
loop_
_entity_poly.entity_id
_entity_poly.type
_entity_poly.pdbx_seq_one_letter_code
_entity_poly.pdbx_strand_id
1 'polypeptide(L)'
;MGTHIRTASLAATAALTGALATAAPAHAAEPPAPAARDGGTYLLFDKNQRDPSASRLRLVQTGTGRVLADYRSGSGQGGTAGRDECARSQGWLPDGTYQVLSHTTRKKGGRDGINGYAIRVADKVCRDGRTQRTALFLHSEMRPDGTQAAALPGRDNPYRWDGDVDYRSLGCVKLAPADIKHLFAEAQQHGWPTSLKVVK
;
A
#
# COMPACT_ATOMS: atom_id res chain seq x y z
N MET A 1 -30.51 68.52 36.20
CA MET A 1 -31.10 67.94 37.43
C MET A 1 -32.54 67.62 37.09
N GLY A 2 -33.12 66.45 37.32
CA GLY A 2 -32.75 65.24 38.04
C GLY A 2 -33.93 64.28 37.80
N THR A 3 -33.63 62.99 37.91
CA THR A 3 -34.46 61.82 37.67
C THR A 3 -35.73 61.70 38.52
N HIS A 4 -36.67 60.85 38.03
CA HIS A 4 -37.44 59.78 38.72
C HIS A 4 -38.94 59.74 38.30
N ILE A 5 -39.42 58.73 37.53
CA ILE A 5 -39.96 57.40 37.95
C ILE A 5 -41.39 57.55 38.56
N ARG A 6 -42.51 56.89 38.19
CA ARG A 6 -42.83 55.51 37.75
C ARG A 6 -44.36 55.35 37.42
N THR A 7 -44.69 54.39 36.53
CA THR A 7 -45.88 53.46 36.53
C THR A 7 -47.31 54.04 36.42
N ALA A 8 -48.34 53.39 35.84
CA ALA A 8 -48.57 51.96 35.63
C ALA A 8 -49.67 51.66 34.57
N SER A 9 -49.59 50.44 34.03
CA SER A 9 -50.69 49.49 33.77
C SER A 9 -51.63 49.67 32.59
N LEU A 10 -51.49 48.75 31.63
CA LEU A 10 -52.57 48.20 30.80
C LEU A 10 -52.44 46.67 30.77
N ALA A 11 -53.32 46.02 31.51
CA ALA A 11 -53.87 44.69 31.18
C ALA A 11 -55.14 44.96 30.36
N ALA A 12 -55.67 44.15 29.45
CA ALA A 12 -55.44 42.79 29.00
C ALA A 12 -56.10 42.68 27.61
N THR A 13 -55.75 41.69 26.78
CA THR A 13 -56.69 40.66 26.26
C THR A 13 -56.02 39.81 25.20
N ALA A 14 -56.26 38.51 25.33
CA ALA A 14 -55.73 37.45 24.49
C ALA A 14 -56.49 37.33 23.18
N ALA A 15 -55.78 37.00 22.10
CA ALA A 15 -56.34 36.31 20.95
C ALA A 15 -55.46 35.08 20.69
N LEU A 16 -56.01 33.90 20.93
CA LEU A 16 -55.41 32.63 20.54
C LEU A 16 -55.54 32.48 19.03
N THR A 17 -54.42 32.55 18.32
CA THR A 17 -54.29 32.04 16.96
C THR A 17 -53.37 30.82 17.01
N GLY A 18 -53.96 29.65 16.79
CA GLY A 18 -53.22 28.39 16.66
C GLY A 18 -52.38 28.41 15.40
N ALA A 19 -51.06 28.32 15.57
CA ALA A 19 -50.11 28.02 14.51
C ALA A 19 -49.59 26.60 14.72
N LEU A 20 -49.99 25.69 13.82
CA LEU A 20 -49.36 24.38 13.68
C LEU A 20 -47.94 24.59 13.12
N ALA A 21 -46.93 24.58 14.00
CA ALA A 21 -45.54 24.49 13.58
C ALA A 21 -45.23 23.03 13.24
N THR A 22 -45.09 22.72 11.95
CA THR A 22 -44.46 21.50 11.49
C THR A 22 -42.98 21.57 11.87
N ALA A 23 -42.58 20.86 12.93
CA ALA A 23 -41.18 20.68 13.25
C ALA A 23 -40.52 19.89 12.11
N ALA A 24 -39.69 20.57 11.30
CA ALA A 24 -38.79 19.90 10.38
C ALA A 24 -37.86 18.98 11.19
N PRO A 25 -37.61 17.74 10.75
CA PRO A 25 -36.66 16.88 11.43
C PRO A 25 -35.29 17.56 11.39
N ALA A 26 -34.75 17.86 12.58
CA ALA A 26 -33.36 18.23 12.74
C ALA A 26 -32.54 17.04 12.23
N HIS A 27 -32.05 17.15 10.99
CA HIS A 27 -31.04 16.24 10.48
C HIS A 27 -29.84 16.45 11.37
N ALA A 28 -29.56 15.46 12.23
CA ALA A 28 -28.28 15.37 12.89
C ALA A 28 -27.22 15.44 11.78
N ALA A 29 -26.39 16.48 11.82
CA ALA A 29 -25.27 16.58 10.90
C ALA A 29 -24.45 15.31 11.06
N GLU A 30 -24.32 14.54 9.97
CA GLU A 30 -23.36 13.44 9.95
C GLU A 30 -22.00 14.00 10.37
N PRO A 31 -21.26 13.31 11.26
CA PRO A 31 -19.90 13.70 11.55
C PRO A 31 -19.17 13.80 10.21
N PRO A 32 -18.39 14.87 9.97
CA PRO A 32 -17.69 15.02 8.71
C PRO A 32 -16.90 13.74 8.47
N ALA A 33 -17.11 13.13 7.29
CA ALA A 33 -16.29 12.02 6.85
C ALA A 33 -14.83 12.42 7.06
N PRO A 34 -13.97 11.56 7.63
CA PRO A 34 -12.58 11.89 7.82
C PRO A 34 -12.03 12.35 6.48
N ALA A 35 -11.51 13.58 6.44
CA ALA A 35 -10.89 14.13 5.25
C ALA A 35 -9.92 13.07 4.71
N ALA A 36 -10.06 12.73 3.42
CA ALA A 36 -9.03 11.96 2.73
C ALA A 36 -7.71 12.65 3.05
N ARG A 37 -6.79 11.93 3.71
CA ARG A 37 -5.51 12.52 4.10
C ARG A 37 -4.81 12.94 2.81
N ASP A 38 -4.78 14.25 2.56
CA ASP A 38 -3.93 14.86 1.54
C ASP A 38 -2.50 14.41 1.81
N GLY A 39 -2.02 13.49 0.99
CA GLY A 39 -0.75 12.81 1.23
C GLY A 39 -0.89 11.33 0.93
N GLY A 40 -1.10 11.00 -0.35
CA GLY A 40 -1.11 9.61 -0.84
C GLY A 40 0.17 8.86 -0.47
N THR A 41 0.32 7.60 -0.87
CA THR A 41 1.47 6.79 -0.43
C THR A 41 2.44 6.48 -1.58
N TYR A 42 3.64 6.06 -1.23
CA TYR A 42 4.58 5.43 -2.14
C TYR A 42 5.28 4.25 -1.46
N LEU A 43 5.84 3.36 -2.27
CA LEU A 43 6.66 2.25 -1.81
C LEU A 43 8.13 2.63 -1.87
N LEU A 44 8.91 2.26 -0.85
CA LEU A 44 10.36 2.42 -0.82
C LEU A 44 11.01 1.05 -0.66
N PHE A 45 11.71 0.58 -1.70
CA PHE A 45 12.53 -0.62 -1.65
C PHE A 45 13.99 -0.23 -1.48
N ASP A 46 14.54 -0.62 -0.34
CA ASP A 46 15.89 -0.30 0.11
C ASP A 46 16.74 -1.58 0.08
N LYS A 47 17.67 -1.62 -0.87
CA LYS A 47 18.42 -2.83 -1.21
C LYS A 47 19.53 -3.04 -0.20
N ASN A 48 19.54 -4.21 0.42
CA ASN A 48 20.67 -4.60 1.25
C ASN A 48 21.82 -5.08 0.35
N GLN A 49 22.86 -4.24 0.22
CA GLN A 49 24.04 -4.51 -0.62
C GLN A 49 24.82 -5.77 -0.18
N ARG A 50 24.72 -6.18 1.08
CA ARG A 50 25.42 -7.35 1.62
C ARG A 50 24.65 -8.62 1.30
N ASP A 51 23.35 -8.62 1.60
CA ASP A 51 22.44 -9.73 1.35
C ASP A 51 21.14 -9.23 0.69
N PRO A 52 20.97 -9.46 -0.63
CA PRO A 52 19.75 -9.07 -1.33
C PRO A 52 18.46 -9.65 -0.74
N SER A 53 18.54 -10.79 -0.05
CA SER A 53 17.42 -11.49 0.60
C SER A 53 16.98 -10.86 1.94
N ALA A 54 17.69 -9.82 2.37
CA ALA A 54 17.46 -9.08 3.61
C ALA A 54 17.29 -7.57 3.35
N SER A 55 16.73 -7.22 2.19
CA SER A 55 16.33 -5.85 1.83
C SER A 55 15.08 -5.42 2.58
N ARG A 56 14.73 -4.14 2.53
CA ARG A 56 13.52 -3.60 3.18
C ARG A 56 12.55 -2.99 2.20
N LEU A 57 11.27 -3.32 2.33
CA LEU A 57 10.19 -2.64 1.62
C LEU A 57 9.35 -1.88 2.63
N ARG A 58 9.14 -0.59 2.38
CA ARG A 58 8.35 0.30 3.23
C ARG A 58 7.18 0.88 2.46
N LEU A 59 6.03 1.00 3.12
CA LEU A 59 4.94 1.88 2.71
C LEU A 59 5.14 3.23 3.39
N VAL A 60 5.19 4.31 2.62
CA VAL A 60 5.53 5.64 3.13
C VAL A 60 4.45 6.64 2.75
N GLN A 61 4.08 7.49 3.70
CA GLN A 61 3.17 8.60 3.47
C GLN A 61 3.89 9.73 2.72
N THR A 62 3.29 10.20 1.62
CA THR A 62 3.80 11.35 0.85
C THR A 62 3.64 12.64 1.64
N GLY A 63 4.57 13.58 1.47
CA GLY A 63 4.56 14.87 2.14
C GLY A 63 5.20 14.84 3.53
N THR A 64 4.90 13.82 4.35
CA THR A 64 5.47 13.67 5.70
C THR A 64 6.69 12.76 5.74
N GLY A 65 6.82 11.82 4.80
CA GLY A 65 7.88 10.80 4.81
C GLY A 65 7.72 9.76 5.92
N ARG A 66 6.59 9.77 6.64
CA ARG A 66 6.32 8.80 7.71
C ARG A 66 6.20 7.39 7.14
N VAL A 67 6.98 6.47 7.70
CA VAL A 67 6.84 5.03 7.41
C VAL A 67 5.58 4.52 8.10
N LEU A 68 4.66 3.98 7.30
CA LEU A 68 3.40 3.38 7.74
C LEU A 68 3.57 1.89 8.03
N ALA A 69 4.38 1.21 7.22
CA ALA A 69 4.74 -0.18 7.43
C ALA A 69 6.12 -0.49 6.85
N ASP A 70 6.79 -1.51 7.38
CA ASP A 70 8.16 -1.88 7.04
C ASP A 70 8.37 -3.39 7.11
N TYR A 71 8.81 -3.97 6.00
CA TYR A 71 8.86 -5.42 5.79
C TYR A 71 10.24 -5.87 5.36
N ARG A 72 10.62 -7.09 5.77
CA ARG A 72 11.72 -7.77 5.11
C ARG A 72 11.28 -8.12 3.70
N SER A 73 12.19 -7.96 2.77
CA SER A 73 11.96 -8.26 1.37
C SER A 73 13.25 -8.70 0.70
N GLY A 74 13.16 -9.18 -0.53
CA GLY A 74 14.35 -9.45 -1.32
C GLY A 74 14.12 -9.34 -2.81
N SER A 75 15.22 -9.26 -3.54
CA SER A 75 15.24 -9.21 -4.99
C SER A 75 16.57 -9.74 -5.52
N GLY A 76 16.52 -10.44 -6.65
CA GLY A 76 17.72 -11.05 -7.22
C GLY A 76 18.07 -12.39 -6.57
N GLN A 77 19.02 -13.12 -7.17
CA GLN A 77 19.39 -14.48 -6.76
C GLN A 77 20.49 -14.54 -5.68
N GLY A 78 20.90 -13.39 -5.12
CA GLY A 78 22.07 -13.31 -4.23
C GLY A 78 23.41 -13.37 -4.97
N GLY A 79 24.51 -13.27 -4.22
CA GLY A 79 25.87 -13.24 -4.79
C GLY A 79 26.12 -12.03 -5.69
N THR A 80 27.22 -12.05 -6.45
CA THR A 80 27.62 -10.93 -7.31
C THR A 80 26.63 -10.71 -8.46
N ALA A 81 26.22 -11.77 -9.14
CA ALA A 81 25.27 -11.67 -10.25
C ALA A 81 23.87 -11.25 -9.79
N GLY A 82 23.41 -11.72 -8.62
CA GLY A 82 22.11 -11.30 -8.08
C GLY A 82 22.07 -9.82 -7.66
N ARG A 83 23.22 -9.22 -7.37
CA ARG A 83 23.36 -7.77 -7.10
C ARG A 83 23.59 -6.92 -8.35
N ASP A 84 23.69 -7.53 -9.52
CA ASP A 84 23.81 -6.78 -10.77
C ASP A 84 22.44 -6.63 -11.43
N GLU A 85 21.88 -5.43 -11.40
CA GLU A 85 20.56 -5.15 -12.00
C GLU A 85 20.49 -5.48 -13.50
N CYS A 86 21.63 -5.44 -14.19
CA CYS A 86 21.75 -5.78 -15.61
C CYS A 86 21.82 -7.29 -15.87
N ALA A 87 22.07 -8.12 -14.84
CA ALA A 87 22.16 -9.56 -15.01
C ALA A 87 20.76 -10.15 -15.28
N ARG A 88 20.52 -10.53 -16.54
CA ARG A 88 19.25 -11.11 -16.98
C ARG A 88 18.92 -12.35 -16.17
N SER A 89 17.67 -12.46 -15.74
CA SER A 89 17.15 -13.59 -14.97
C SER A 89 17.90 -13.90 -13.67
N GLN A 90 18.64 -12.94 -13.10
CA GLN A 90 19.37 -13.16 -11.84
C GLN A 90 19.43 -11.90 -11.00
N GLY A 91 19.66 -10.76 -11.66
CA GLY A 91 19.80 -9.46 -11.05
C GLY A 91 18.56 -9.00 -10.31
N TRP A 92 18.79 -8.28 -9.21
CA TRP A 92 17.78 -7.55 -8.48
C TRP A 92 17.13 -6.43 -9.30
N LEU A 93 16.07 -5.87 -8.75
CA LEU A 93 15.35 -4.74 -9.34
C LEU A 93 16.28 -3.53 -9.54
N PRO A 94 16.31 -2.92 -10.75
CA PRO A 94 17.11 -1.73 -11.00
C PRO A 94 16.75 -0.53 -10.10
N ASP A 95 17.69 0.39 -9.94
CA ASP A 95 17.45 1.61 -9.17
C ASP A 95 16.53 2.62 -9.86
N GLY A 96 15.88 3.44 -9.03
CA GLY A 96 15.12 4.61 -9.45
C GLY A 96 13.63 4.51 -9.14
N THR A 97 12.87 5.42 -9.75
CA THR A 97 11.42 5.49 -9.56
C THR A 97 10.68 4.72 -10.64
N TYR A 98 9.63 4.03 -10.23
CA TYR A 98 8.73 3.22 -11.03
C TYR A 98 7.30 3.70 -10.81
N GLN A 99 6.50 3.69 -11.87
CA GLN A 99 5.04 3.80 -11.73
C GLN A 99 4.49 2.46 -11.24
N VAL A 100 3.57 2.50 -10.27
CA VAL A 100 2.73 1.35 -9.94
C VAL A 100 1.61 1.28 -10.97
N LEU A 101 1.56 0.18 -11.72
CA LEU A 101 0.62 0.01 -12.83
C LEU A 101 -0.71 -0.61 -12.40
N SER A 102 -0.64 -1.57 -11.48
CA SER A 102 -1.82 -2.26 -10.96
C SER A 102 -1.50 -3.08 -9.71
N HIS A 103 -2.54 -3.47 -8.98
CA HIS A 103 -2.45 -4.42 -7.88
C HIS A 103 -3.62 -5.42 -7.96
N THR A 104 -3.42 -6.63 -7.44
CA THR A 104 -4.46 -7.66 -7.39
C THR A 104 -4.16 -8.67 -6.29
N THR A 105 -5.20 -9.27 -5.72
CA THR A 105 -5.10 -10.38 -4.75
C THR A 105 -5.31 -11.75 -5.42
N ARG A 106 -5.58 -11.78 -6.74
CA ARG A 106 -6.03 -12.98 -7.47
C ARG A 106 -5.23 -13.23 -8.74
N LYS A 107 -3.94 -12.86 -8.78
CA LYS A 107 -3.09 -13.12 -9.95
C LYS A 107 -3.04 -14.63 -10.23
N LYS A 108 -3.21 -14.99 -11.51
CA LYS A 108 -3.19 -16.37 -12.02
C LYS A 108 -2.06 -16.51 -13.05
N GLY A 109 -0.81 -16.53 -12.58
CA GLY A 109 0.38 -16.66 -13.43
C GLY A 109 0.72 -18.09 -13.82
N GLY A 110 0.09 -19.10 -13.21
CA GLY A 110 0.40 -20.51 -13.47
C GLY A 110 1.53 -21.03 -12.58
N ARG A 111 2.15 -22.16 -12.95
CA ARG A 111 3.18 -22.81 -12.12
C ARG A 111 4.47 -22.00 -12.00
N ASP A 112 4.93 -21.43 -13.10
CA ASP A 112 6.21 -20.72 -13.18
C ASP A 112 6.02 -19.19 -13.13
N GLY A 113 4.82 -18.74 -12.80
CA GLY A 113 4.42 -17.34 -12.80
C GLY A 113 4.07 -16.81 -11.41
N ILE A 114 3.73 -15.53 -11.37
CA ILE A 114 3.32 -14.85 -10.14
C ILE A 114 1.85 -15.13 -9.86
N ASN A 115 1.53 -15.48 -8.62
CA ASN A 115 0.17 -15.81 -8.20
C ASN A 115 -0.25 -15.07 -6.93
N GLY A 116 -1.57 -14.98 -6.72
CA GLY A 116 -2.16 -14.37 -5.53
C GLY A 116 -1.94 -12.86 -5.49
N TYR A 117 -1.34 -12.39 -4.40
CA TYR A 117 -1.10 -10.97 -4.13
C TYR A 117 0.08 -10.48 -4.97
N ALA A 118 -0.19 -9.49 -5.84
CA ALA A 118 0.81 -8.94 -6.73
C ALA A 118 0.57 -7.45 -7.00
N ILE A 119 1.64 -6.67 -6.99
CA ILE A 119 1.67 -5.27 -7.42
C ILE A 119 2.58 -5.20 -8.64
N ARG A 120 2.05 -4.80 -9.80
CA ARG A 120 2.83 -4.62 -11.03
C ARG A 120 3.44 -3.23 -11.06
N VAL A 121 4.71 -3.14 -11.42
CA VAL A 121 5.38 -1.86 -11.67
C VAL A 121 5.84 -1.76 -13.13
N ALA A 122 6.13 -0.53 -13.57
CA ALA A 122 6.61 -0.26 -14.91
C ALA A 122 7.94 -0.97 -15.23
N ASP A 123 8.17 -1.22 -16.51
CA ASP A 123 9.44 -1.75 -16.98
C ASP A 123 10.55 -0.69 -16.79
N LYS A 124 11.80 -1.14 -16.68
CA LYS A 124 12.94 -0.25 -16.41
C LYS A 124 14.18 -0.66 -17.19
N VAL A 125 14.86 0.31 -17.76
CA VAL A 125 16.19 0.13 -18.36
C VAL A 125 17.23 0.21 -17.24
N CYS A 126 18.14 -0.74 -17.22
CA CYS A 126 19.24 -0.78 -16.26
C CYS A 126 20.24 0.35 -16.50
N ARG A 127 21.18 0.54 -15.57
CA ARG A 127 22.27 1.53 -15.63
C ARG A 127 23.15 1.43 -16.87
N ASP A 128 23.16 0.29 -17.56
CA ASP A 128 23.89 0.11 -18.82
C ASP A 128 23.23 0.81 -20.02
N GLY A 129 22.01 1.35 -19.84
CA GLY A 129 21.24 2.00 -20.89
C GLY A 129 20.71 1.06 -21.98
N ARG A 130 20.85 -0.26 -21.80
CA ARG A 130 20.56 -1.27 -22.85
C ARG A 130 19.66 -2.39 -22.36
N THR A 131 19.89 -2.88 -21.15
CA THR A 131 19.15 -4.03 -20.63
C THR A 131 17.81 -3.56 -20.08
N GLN A 132 16.73 -3.91 -20.78
CA GLN A 132 15.38 -3.68 -20.28
C GLN A 132 14.92 -4.82 -19.37
N ARG A 133 14.43 -4.46 -18.19
CA ARG A 133 13.77 -5.35 -17.24
C ARG A 133 12.27 -5.16 -17.35
N THR A 134 11.57 -6.24 -17.66
CA THR A 134 10.13 -6.24 -17.91
C THR A 134 9.41 -7.15 -16.92
N ALA A 135 8.08 -7.06 -16.89
CA ALA A 135 7.23 -7.93 -16.07
C ALA A 135 7.66 -7.94 -14.59
N LEU A 136 7.84 -6.74 -14.03
CA LEU A 136 8.33 -6.52 -12.68
C LEU A 136 7.18 -6.40 -11.69
N PHE A 137 7.30 -7.08 -10.56
CA PHE A 137 6.27 -7.13 -9.53
C PHE A 137 6.84 -7.11 -8.12
N LEU A 138 6.00 -6.68 -7.18
CA LEU A 138 6.11 -7.05 -5.77
C LEU A 138 5.12 -8.19 -5.53
N HIS A 139 5.58 -9.32 -5.01
CA HIS A 139 4.73 -10.50 -4.80
C HIS A 139 5.27 -11.44 -3.70
N SER A 140 4.56 -12.55 -3.47
CA SER A 140 5.02 -13.67 -2.64
C SER A 140 4.84 -15.01 -3.39
N GLU A 141 5.23 -16.10 -2.74
CA GLU A 141 4.92 -17.47 -3.18
C GLU A 141 3.62 -17.91 -2.52
N MET A 142 2.59 -18.12 -3.33
CA MET A 142 1.24 -18.46 -2.87
C MET A 142 0.40 -18.97 -4.02
N ARG A 143 -0.73 -19.62 -3.72
CA ARG A 143 -1.74 -19.96 -4.72
C ARG A 143 -2.44 -18.72 -5.29
N PRO A 144 -3.15 -18.86 -6.44
CA PRO A 144 -3.89 -17.76 -7.03
C PRO A 144 -4.99 -17.14 -6.15
N ASP A 145 -5.44 -17.83 -5.12
CA ASP A 145 -6.41 -17.32 -4.14
C ASP A 145 -5.76 -16.64 -2.92
N GLY A 146 -4.43 -16.61 -2.86
CA GLY A 146 -3.66 -16.03 -1.76
C GLY A 146 -3.35 -17.00 -0.62
N THR A 147 -3.71 -18.28 -0.73
CA THR A 147 -3.42 -19.30 0.27
C THR A 147 -2.04 -19.93 0.08
N GLN A 148 -1.51 -20.56 1.13
CA GLN A 148 -0.25 -21.31 1.07
C GLN A 148 -0.49 -22.76 0.71
N ALA A 149 0.36 -23.33 -0.14
CA ALA A 149 0.38 -24.76 -0.37
C ALA A 149 1.04 -25.53 0.75
N ALA A 150 0.74 -26.83 0.81
CA ALA A 150 1.39 -27.74 1.74
C ALA A 150 2.85 -27.96 1.31
N ALA A 151 3.68 -28.30 2.29
CA ALA A 151 5.04 -28.74 2.05
C ALA A 151 5.05 -29.97 1.13
N LEU A 152 6.03 -30.04 0.23
CA LEU A 152 6.30 -31.23 -0.54
C LEU A 152 7.67 -31.78 -0.09
N PRO A 153 7.74 -33.02 0.40
CA PRO A 153 9.02 -33.60 0.85
C PRO A 153 10.08 -33.57 -0.26
N GLY A 154 11.26 -33.03 0.05
CA GLY A 154 12.43 -33.04 -0.81
C GLY A 154 12.35 -32.17 -2.07
N ARG A 155 11.34 -31.30 -2.20
CA ARG A 155 11.19 -30.43 -3.36
C ARG A 155 10.52 -29.11 -2.99
N ASP A 156 10.92 -28.07 -3.73
CA ASP A 156 10.27 -26.77 -3.67
C ASP A 156 8.84 -26.81 -4.24
N ASN A 157 7.99 -25.92 -3.72
CA ASN A 157 6.62 -25.75 -4.15
C ASN A 157 6.36 -24.25 -4.43
N PRO A 158 6.14 -23.85 -5.70
CA PRO A 158 6.05 -22.44 -6.10
C PRO A 158 4.84 -21.69 -5.51
N TYR A 159 4.00 -22.39 -4.76
CA TYR A 159 2.82 -21.86 -4.07
C TYR A 159 2.97 -21.86 -2.54
N ARG A 160 4.17 -22.13 -2.02
CA ARG A 160 4.46 -22.18 -0.58
C ARG A 160 5.72 -21.39 -0.30
N TRP A 161 5.67 -20.62 0.77
CA TRP A 161 6.81 -19.96 1.37
C TRP A 161 7.49 -20.88 2.38
N ASP A 162 8.72 -21.25 2.09
CA ASP A 162 9.61 -22.16 2.80
C ASP A 162 10.72 -21.44 3.56
N GLY A 163 10.92 -20.14 3.34
CA GLY A 163 11.72 -19.28 4.22
C GLY A 163 12.67 -18.36 3.48
N ASP A 164 13.93 -18.30 3.93
CA ASP A 164 14.90 -17.30 3.48
C ASP A 164 15.19 -17.34 1.98
N VAL A 165 15.13 -18.53 1.38
CA VAL A 165 15.40 -18.71 -0.06
C VAL A 165 14.36 -18.03 -0.94
N ASP A 166 13.12 -17.87 -0.48
CA ASP A 166 12.01 -17.34 -1.29
C ASP A 166 12.00 -15.81 -1.37
N TYR A 167 12.87 -15.15 -0.61
CA TYR A 167 13.18 -13.74 -0.83
C TYR A 167 13.99 -13.53 -2.12
N ARG A 168 14.50 -14.59 -2.75
CA ARG A 168 15.22 -14.50 -4.02
C ARG A 168 14.26 -14.46 -5.20
N SER A 169 14.69 -13.79 -6.26
CA SER A 169 13.85 -13.62 -7.45
C SER A 169 14.69 -13.33 -8.70
N LEU A 170 14.04 -13.39 -9.87
CA LEU A 170 14.64 -12.97 -11.14
C LEU A 170 14.47 -11.46 -11.39
N GLY A 171 14.42 -10.65 -10.33
CA GLY A 171 14.32 -9.18 -10.36
C GLY A 171 13.01 -8.60 -9.82
N CYS A 172 12.06 -9.43 -9.40
CA CYS A 172 10.89 -8.98 -8.64
C CYS A 172 11.27 -8.65 -7.18
N VAL A 173 10.38 -7.99 -6.45
CA VAL A 173 10.49 -7.88 -4.99
C VAL A 173 9.64 -8.95 -4.35
N LYS A 174 10.25 -9.78 -3.51
CA LYS A 174 9.60 -10.86 -2.78
C LYS A 174 9.34 -10.44 -1.34
N LEU A 175 8.17 -10.78 -0.82
CA LEU A 175 7.78 -10.62 0.58
C LEU A 175 7.20 -11.92 1.10
N ALA A 176 7.26 -12.14 2.42
CA ALA A 176 6.57 -13.25 3.03
C ALA A 176 5.04 -13.11 2.84
N PRO A 177 4.27 -14.22 2.83
CA PRO A 177 2.83 -14.19 2.57
C PRO A 177 2.05 -13.32 3.55
N ALA A 178 2.44 -13.29 4.82
CA ALA A 178 1.81 -12.44 5.83
C ALA A 178 2.11 -10.95 5.56
N ASP A 179 3.36 -10.63 5.23
CA ASP A 179 3.82 -9.26 4.98
C ASP A 179 3.12 -8.63 3.77
N ILE A 180 2.99 -9.35 2.66
CA ILE A 180 2.28 -8.78 1.49
C ILE A 180 0.78 -8.60 1.72
N LYS A 181 0.16 -9.48 2.53
CA LYS A 181 -1.25 -9.31 2.92
C LYS A 181 -1.41 -8.09 3.81
N HIS A 182 -0.50 -7.91 4.76
CA HIS A 182 -0.46 -6.72 5.61
C HIS A 182 -0.23 -5.46 4.78
N LEU A 183 0.69 -5.47 3.81
CA LEU A 183 0.92 -4.37 2.89
C LEU A 183 -0.35 -3.98 2.12
N PHE A 184 -1.13 -4.96 1.64
CA PHE A 184 -2.38 -4.69 0.95
C PHE A 184 -3.42 -4.06 1.89
N ALA A 185 -3.52 -4.53 3.13
CA ALA A 185 -4.41 -3.94 4.13
C ALA A 185 -4.02 -2.48 4.45
N GLU A 186 -2.73 -2.24 4.68
CA GLU A 186 -2.17 -0.90 4.93
C GLU A 186 -2.41 0.04 3.74
N ALA A 187 -2.16 -0.42 2.50
CA ALA A 187 -2.43 0.36 1.30
C ALA A 187 -3.92 0.64 1.11
N GLN A 188 -4.81 -0.29 1.46
CA GLN A 188 -6.25 -0.07 1.42
C GLN A 188 -6.71 0.97 2.45
N GLN A 189 -6.10 0.97 3.63
CA GLN A 189 -6.41 1.91 4.72
C GLN A 189 -5.85 3.32 4.47
N HIS A 190 -4.64 3.40 3.93
CA HIS A 190 -3.89 4.66 3.83
C HIS A 190 -3.84 5.24 2.40
N GLY A 191 -4.45 4.55 1.43
CA GLY A 191 -4.41 4.92 0.02
C GLY A 191 -3.33 4.14 -0.73
N TRP A 192 -3.69 3.67 -1.92
CA TRP A 192 -2.81 2.84 -2.74
C TRP A 192 -1.58 3.62 -3.23
N PRO A 193 -0.36 3.03 -3.14
CA PRO A 193 0.84 3.68 -3.62
C PRO A 193 0.81 3.83 -5.13
N THR A 194 1.18 5.01 -5.62
CA THR A 194 1.24 5.32 -7.05
C THR A 194 2.63 5.09 -7.65
N SER A 195 3.65 4.98 -6.80
CA SER A 195 5.03 4.77 -7.22
C SER A 195 5.79 3.84 -6.29
N LEU A 196 6.85 3.24 -6.85
CA LEU A 196 7.89 2.52 -6.12
C LEU A 196 9.21 3.25 -6.35
N LYS A 197 9.90 3.60 -5.28
CA LYS A 197 11.27 4.12 -5.28
C LYS A 197 12.22 2.99 -4.86
N VAL A 198 13.21 2.70 -5.70
CA VAL A 198 14.26 1.71 -5.45
C VAL A 198 15.57 2.42 -5.19
N VAL A 199 16.20 2.10 -4.06
CA VAL A 199 17.48 2.69 -3.61
C VAL A 199 18.47 1.61 -3.17
N LYS A 200 19.73 2.00 -3.04
CA LYS A 200 20.86 1.14 -2.65
C LYS A 200 21.24 1.27 -1.20
#